data_AF-A0A5N6LAD8-F1
#
_entry.id   AF-A0A5N6LAD8-F1
#
_cell.length_a   1.000
_cell.length_b   1.000
_cell.length_c   1.000
_cell.angle_alpha   90.00
_cell.angle_beta   90.00
_cell.angle_gamma   90.00
#
_symmetry.space_group_name_H-M   'P 1'
#
loop_
_entity.id
_entity.type
_entity.pdbx_description
1 polymer ?
#
loop_
_entity_poly.entity_id
_entity_poly.type
_entity_poly.pdbx_seq_one_letter_code
_entity_poly.pdbx_strand_id
1 'polypeptide(L)'
;MGNTGDDANLAEFFHDVDAIKEELKGLESLHDQLQSSNEQSKTLHNANSIKKLRTKMDNDVVSSIKKAKLIKNRLEALDRSNETNRNLPNCGPGSSTDRTRTSVVSGLRKQLQSSMKSFNDLRQKMAAEHRETVQRRYYTVTGENADEATVDKLISTGESENFLQKAIQEQGRGQVMETVLEIQERHDAVTVIERNLKELHQVFMDMAVLVEVQGEQLDDIESHVNRANSYVTRGTQQLNEARKKQKNTRKWACFGILLLLIIIAIVVLSIRPWK
;
A
#
# COMPACT_ATOMS: atom_id res chain seq x y z
N MET A 1 -7.43 -33.88 20.47
CA MET A 1 -5.98 -33.70 20.25
C MET A 1 -5.80 -33.33 18.78
N GLY A 2 -5.48 -32.08 18.48
CA GLY A 2 -5.35 -31.59 17.11
C GLY A 2 -5.63 -30.10 17.05
N ASN A 3 -4.57 -29.29 17.14
CA ASN A 3 -4.57 -27.86 16.77
C ASN A 3 -3.16 -27.23 16.76
N THR A 4 -2.16 -27.87 17.37
CA THR A 4 -0.82 -27.28 17.54
C THR A 4 -0.05 -27.05 16.24
N GLY A 5 -0.32 -27.82 15.19
CA GLY A 5 0.33 -27.66 13.88
C GLY A 5 -0.25 -26.51 13.05
N ASP A 6 -1.58 -26.36 13.04
CA ASP A 6 -2.28 -25.29 12.31
C ASP A 6 -2.01 -23.93 12.97
N ASP A 7 -2.00 -23.87 14.30
CA ASP A 7 -1.69 -22.65 15.06
C ASP A 7 -0.23 -22.20 14.82
N ALA A 8 0.71 -23.14 14.73
CA ALA A 8 2.12 -22.84 14.43
C ALA A 8 2.33 -22.35 12.99
N ASN A 9 1.66 -22.97 12.00
CA ASN A 9 1.75 -22.56 10.60
C ASN A 9 1.15 -21.17 10.37
N LEU A 10 0.06 -20.85 11.07
CA LEU A 10 -0.56 -19.53 11.00
C LEU A 10 0.31 -18.47 11.70
N ALA A 11 0.97 -18.81 12.81
CA ALA A 11 1.90 -17.91 13.49
C ALA A 11 3.12 -17.56 12.62
N GLU A 12 3.72 -18.54 11.95
CA GLU A 12 4.82 -18.33 10.99
C GLU A 12 4.38 -17.42 9.83
N PHE A 13 3.19 -17.66 9.26
CA PHE A 13 2.64 -16.80 8.22
C PHE A 13 2.48 -15.34 8.68
N PHE A 14 1.93 -15.11 9.86
CA PHE A 14 1.76 -13.74 10.36
C PHE A 14 3.10 -13.07 10.70
N HIS A 15 4.10 -13.84 11.13
CA HIS A 15 5.46 -13.33 11.30
C HIS A 15 6.04 -12.81 9.97
N ASP A 16 5.91 -13.58 8.89
CA ASP A 16 6.34 -13.17 7.55
C ASP A 16 5.57 -11.95 7.04
N VAL A 17 4.25 -11.92 7.25
CA VAL A 17 3.37 -10.79 6.93
C VAL A 17 3.83 -9.51 7.65
N ASP A 18 4.09 -9.58 8.94
CA ASP A 18 4.52 -8.41 9.72
C ASP A 18 5.90 -7.93 9.26
N ALA A 19 6.79 -8.86 8.93
CA ALA A 19 8.10 -8.49 8.40
C ALA A 19 7.98 -7.82 7.00
N ILE A 20 7.02 -8.21 6.16
CA ILE A 20 6.72 -7.48 4.92
C ILE A 20 6.15 -6.08 5.20
N LYS A 21 5.26 -5.94 6.19
CA LYS A 21 4.71 -4.63 6.58
C LYS A 21 5.80 -3.67 7.04
N GLU A 22 6.79 -4.14 7.79
CA GLU A 22 7.92 -3.31 8.20
C GLU A 22 8.78 -2.86 7.01
N GLU A 23 8.99 -3.73 6.02
CA GLU A 23 9.67 -3.34 4.79
C GLU A 23 8.86 -2.31 3.97
N LEU A 24 7.53 -2.47 3.90
CA LEU A 24 6.63 -1.50 3.25
C LEU A 24 6.66 -0.13 3.93
N LYS A 25 6.64 -0.07 5.27
CA LYS A 25 6.83 1.19 6.02
C LYS A 25 8.20 1.82 5.72
N GLY A 26 9.24 0.99 5.65
CA GLY A 26 10.58 1.47 5.28
C GLY A 26 10.62 2.05 3.87
N LEU A 27 9.88 1.46 2.93
CA LEU A 27 9.76 1.95 1.56
C LEU A 27 8.99 3.29 1.49
N GLU A 28 7.92 3.44 2.26
CA GLU A 28 7.19 4.71 2.42
C GLU A 28 8.07 5.80 3.02
N SER A 29 8.87 5.48 4.05
CA SER A 29 9.82 6.44 4.62
C SER A 29 10.87 6.90 3.61
N LEU A 30 11.38 6.01 2.76
CA LEU A 30 12.31 6.38 1.70
C LEU A 30 11.67 7.28 0.64
N HIS A 31 10.39 7.04 0.31
CA HIS A 31 9.63 7.92 -0.57
C HIS A 31 9.59 9.34 0.00
N ASP A 32 9.20 9.49 1.27
CA ASP A 32 9.08 10.78 1.93
C ASP A 32 10.43 11.50 2.06
N GLN A 33 11.49 10.75 2.32
CA GLN A 33 12.86 11.28 2.35
C GLN A 33 13.31 11.77 0.98
N LEU A 34 13.00 11.03 -0.09
CA LEU A 34 13.32 11.41 -1.45
C LEU A 34 12.53 12.66 -1.87
N GLN A 35 11.24 12.71 -1.54
CA GLN A 35 10.39 13.87 -1.78
C GLN A 35 10.91 15.12 -1.03
N SER A 36 11.22 14.98 0.25
CA SER A 36 11.80 16.07 1.05
C SER A 36 13.13 16.54 0.48
N SER A 37 13.97 15.61 0.03
CA SER A 37 15.25 15.94 -0.60
C SER A 37 15.04 16.66 -1.94
N ASN A 38 14.06 16.27 -2.75
CA ASN A 38 13.71 17.02 -3.97
C ASN A 38 13.29 18.46 -3.67
N GLU A 39 12.41 18.66 -2.68
CA GLU A 39 11.97 20.00 -2.28
C GLU A 39 13.15 20.85 -1.74
N GLN A 40 14.07 20.26 -0.97
CA GLN A 40 15.29 20.93 -0.53
C GLN A 40 16.20 21.30 -1.71
N SER A 41 16.27 20.49 -2.76
CA SER A 41 17.09 20.79 -3.94
C SER A 41 16.69 22.09 -4.63
N LYS A 42 15.44 22.54 -4.47
CA LYS A 42 14.94 23.78 -5.09
C LYS A 42 15.56 25.03 -4.48
N THR A 43 15.90 24.99 -3.19
CA THR A 43 16.40 26.15 -2.42
C THR A 43 17.91 26.16 -2.21
N LEU A 44 18.60 25.09 -2.61
CA LEU A 44 20.06 25.04 -2.53
C LEU A 44 20.71 25.82 -3.68
N HIS A 45 21.67 26.67 -3.29
CA HIS A 45 22.46 27.52 -4.21
C HIS A 45 23.97 27.24 -4.14
N ASN A 46 24.40 26.23 -3.37
CA ASN A 46 25.81 25.86 -3.23
C ASN A 46 26.06 24.48 -3.86
N ALA A 47 27.01 24.42 -4.80
CA ALA A 47 27.42 23.20 -5.50
C ALA A 47 27.74 22.02 -4.55
N ASN A 48 28.46 22.29 -3.45
CA ASN A 48 28.79 21.24 -2.47
C ASN A 48 27.55 20.68 -1.75
N SER A 49 26.54 21.52 -1.49
CA SER A 49 25.29 21.09 -0.87
C SER A 49 24.43 20.31 -1.86
N ILE A 50 24.36 20.76 -3.12
CA ILE A 50 23.66 20.07 -4.21
C ILE A 50 24.26 18.67 -4.42
N LYS A 51 25.59 18.56 -4.49
CA LYS A 51 26.29 17.28 -4.63
C LYS A 51 26.01 16.31 -3.47
N LYS A 52 26.00 16.80 -2.23
CA LYS A 52 25.66 15.98 -1.05
C LYS A 52 24.21 15.48 -1.12
N LEU A 53 23.28 16.38 -1.43
CA LEU A 53 21.87 16.05 -1.56
C LEU A 53 21.64 15.02 -2.67
N ARG A 54 22.30 15.17 -3.82
CA ARG A 54 22.28 14.20 -4.92
C ARG A 54 22.72 12.81 -4.46
N THR A 55 23.84 12.74 -3.74
CA THR A 55 24.38 11.46 -3.24
C THR A 55 23.39 10.80 -2.28
N LYS A 56 22.72 11.58 -1.44
CA LYS A 56 21.67 11.09 -0.56
C LYS A 56 20.49 10.53 -1.36
N MET A 57 19.96 11.29 -2.31
CA MET A 57 18.82 10.86 -3.15
C MET A 57 19.13 9.59 -3.94
N ASP A 58 20.35 9.45 -4.47
CA ASP A 58 20.80 8.23 -5.16
C ASP A 58 20.77 7.01 -4.20
N ASN A 59 21.32 7.16 -2.99
CA ASN A 59 21.27 6.12 -1.97
C ASN A 59 19.83 5.75 -1.56
N ASP A 60 18.94 6.75 -1.45
CA ASP A 60 17.53 6.55 -1.09
C ASP A 60 16.84 5.71 -2.18
N VAL A 61 17.02 6.04 -3.47
CA VAL A 61 16.42 5.26 -4.57
C VAL A 61 17.00 3.85 -4.66
N VAL A 62 18.33 3.69 -4.51
CA VAL A 62 18.97 2.35 -4.50
C VAL A 62 18.42 1.50 -3.34
N SER A 63 18.19 2.11 -2.19
CA SER A 63 17.58 1.44 -1.03
C SER A 63 16.12 1.06 -1.31
N SER A 64 15.36 1.93 -1.97
CA SER A 64 13.98 1.66 -2.39
C SER A 64 13.90 0.47 -3.35
N ILE A 65 14.80 0.38 -4.33
CA ILE A 65 14.87 -0.75 -5.26
C ILE A 65 15.14 -2.06 -4.50
N LYS A 66 16.11 -2.05 -3.57
CA LYS A 66 16.44 -3.25 -2.77
C LYS A 66 15.26 -3.71 -1.92
N LYS A 67 14.58 -2.77 -1.25
CA LYS A 67 13.38 -3.07 -0.45
C LYS A 67 12.22 -3.58 -1.32
N ALA A 68 11.97 -2.95 -2.47
CA ALA A 68 10.95 -3.38 -3.41
C ALA A 68 11.16 -4.84 -3.86
N LYS A 69 12.40 -5.19 -4.25
CA LYS A 69 12.79 -6.55 -4.63
C LYS A 69 12.63 -7.54 -3.46
N LEU A 70 13.03 -7.14 -2.25
CA LEU A 70 12.86 -7.96 -1.04
C LEU A 70 11.38 -8.24 -0.77
N ILE A 71 10.52 -7.22 -0.82
CA ILE A 71 9.09 -7.36 -0.61
C ILE A 71 8.49 -8.28 -1.68
N LYS A 72 8.82 -8.09 -2.96
CA LYS A 72 8.41 -8.97 -4.06
C LYS A 72 8.74 -10.43 -3.76
N ASN A 73 10.00 -10.72 -3.44
CA ASN A 73 10.45 -12.09 -3.16
C ASN A 73 9.72 -12.72 -1.95
N ARG A 74 9.43 -11.92 -0.92
CA ARG A 74 8.67 -12.37 0.26
C ARG A 74 7.20 -12.61 -0.05
N LEU A 75 6.57 -11.79 -0.90
CA LEU A 75 5.21 -12.01 -1.38
C LEU A 75 5.09 -13.30 -2.19
N GLU A 76 6.05 -13.58 -3.08
CA GLU A 76 6.12 -14.85 -3.82
C GLU A 76 6.35 -16.05 -2.88
N ALA A 77 7.14 -15.87 -1.81
CA ALA A 77 7.31 -16.91 -0.79
C ALA A 77 6.01 -17.17 -0.03
N LEU A 78 5.24 -16.13 0.31
CA LEU A 78 3.92 -16.27 0.91
C LEU A 78 2.93 -16.96 -0.02
N ASP A 79 2.98 -16.73 -1.33
CA ASP A 79 2.15 -17.47 -2.30
C ASP A 79 2.48 -18.96 -2.28
N ARG A 80 3.77 -19.32 -2.37
CA ARG A 80 4.21 -20.74 -2.27
C ARG A 80 3.80 -21.37 -0.94
N SER A 81 3.88 -20.61 0.15
CA SER A 81 3.41 -21.02 1.48
C SER A 81 1.90 -21.27 1.49
N ASN A 82 1.11 -20.41 0.85
CA ASN A 82 -0.34 -20.59 0.70
C ASN A 82 -0.68 -21.82 -0.16
N GLU A 83 0.01 -22.03 -1.27
CA GLU A 83 -0.14 -23.23 -2.11
C GLU A 83 0.16 -24.51 -1.33
N THR A 84 1.20 -24.50 -0.51
CA THR A 84 1.54 -25.64 0.34
C THR A 84 0.50 -25.87 1.43
N ASN A 85 0.00 -24.78 2.05
CA ASN A 85 -1.03 -24.83 3.08
C ASN A 85 -2.35 -25.43 2.55
N ARG A 86 -2.68 -25.22 1.26
CA ARG A 86 -3.85 -25.82 0.61
C ARG A 86 -3.84 -27.36 0.58
N ASN A 87 -2.68 -27.99 0.73
CA ASN A 87 -2.57 -29.46 0.80
C ASN A 87 -2.77 -30.03 2.21
N LEU A 88 -2.88 -29.17 3.23
CA LEU A 88 -3.10 -29.60 4.62
C LEU A 88 -4.59 -29.89 4.89
N PRO A 89 -4.90 -30.83 5.81
CA PRO A 89 -6.28 -31.09 6.23
C PRO A 89 -6.97 -29.81 6.69
N ASN A 90 -8.22 -29.57 6.26
CA ASN A 90 -9.03 -28.38 6.58
C ASN A 90 -8.50 -27.03 6.03
N CYS A 91 -7.39 -27.02 5.31
CA CYS A 91 -6.79 -25.81 4.73
C CYS A 91 -6.93 -25.71 3.20
N GLY A 92 -7.71 -26.59 2.58
CA GLY A 92 -7.92 -26.61 1.12
C GLY A 92 -8.42 -25.30 0.50
N PRO A 93 -8.44 -25.20 -0.85
CA PRO A 93 -8.92 -24.03 -1.56
C PRO A 93 -10.31 -23.58 -1.07
N GLY A 94 -10.45 -22.30 -0.74
CA GLY A 94 -11.72 -21.74 -0.23
C GLY A 94 -12.00 -22.00 1.25
N SER A 95 -11.11 -22.68 1.98
CA SER A 95 -11.18 -22.79 3.44
C SER A 95 -11.05 -21.43 4.13
N SER A 96 -11.50 -21.30 5.38
CA SER A 96 -11.37 -20.04 6.13
C SER A 96 -9.91 -19.59 6.24
N THR A 97 -8.99 -20.52 6.45
CA THR A 97 -7.55 -20.26 6.53
C THR A 97 -6.99 -19.80 5.19
N ASP A 98 -7.26 -20.53 4.11
CA ASP A 98 -6.82 -20.19 2.75
C ASP A 98 -7.29 -18.80 2.32
N ARG A 99 -8.57 -18.49 2.58
CA ARG A 99 -9.18 -17.19 2.24
C ARG A 99 -8.58 -16.04 3.06
N THR A 100 -8.33 -16.27 4.34
CA THR A 100 -7.67 -15.28 5.21
C THR A 100 -6.26 -14.99 4.72
N ARG A 101 -5.48 -16.04 4.47
CA ARG A 101 -4.11 -15.91 3.98
C ARG A 101 -4.07 -15.21 2.62
N THR A 102 -4.88 -15.65 1.66
CA THR A 102 -4.98 -15.06 0.32
C THR A 102 -5.36 -13.57 0.37
N SER A 103 -6.35 -13.20 1.19
CA SER A 103 -6.77 -11.81 1.38
C SER A 103 -5.65 -10.94 1.97
N VAL A 104 -4.92 -11.45 2.97
CA VAL A 104 -3.79 -10.74 3.57
C VAL A 104 -2.66 -10.50 2.56
N VAL A 105 -2.25 -11.53 1.81
CA VAL A 105 -1.17 -11.36 0.82
C VAL A 105 -1.59 -10.41 -0.31
N SER A 106 -2.86 -10.48 -0.75
CA SER A 106 -3.42 -9.51 -1.70
C SER A 106 -3.39 -8.06 -1.18
N GLY A 107 -3.74 -7.86 0.09
CA GLY A 107 -3.63 -6.54 0.74
C GLY A 107 -2.21 -5.99 0.70
N LEU A 108 -1.20 -6.82 1.01
CA LEU A 108 0.21 -6.43 0.95
C LEU A 108 0.66 -6.12 -0.49
N ARG A 109 0.19 -6.88 -1.50
CA ARG A 109 0.45 -6.58 -2.92
C ARG A 109 -0.10 -5.21 -3.30
N LYS A 110 -1.35 -4.91 -2.93
CA LYS A 110 -1.97 -3.60 -3.20
C LYS A 110 -1.19 -2.46 -2.54
N GLN A 111 -0.68 -2.65 -1.33
CA GLN A 111 0.17 -1.66 -0.66
C GLN A 111 1.49 -1.43 -1.41
N LEU A 112 2.18 -2.51 -1.84
CA LEU A 112 3.37 -2.38 -2.66
C LEU A 112 3.08 -1.64 -3.97
N GLN A 113 1.99 -2.01 -4.65
CA GLN A 113 1.55 -1.38 -5.89
C GLN A 113 1.30 0.13 -5.69
N SER A 114 0.63 0.51 -4.61
CA SER A 114 0.40 1.91 -4.26
C SER A 114 1.72 2.65 -4.03
N SER A 115 2.65 2.07 -3.28
CA SER A 115 3.96 2.68 -3.02
C SER A 115 4.75 2.92 -4.31
N MET A 116 4.76 1.93 -5.22
CA MET A 116 5.40 2.09 -6.53
C MET A 116 4.76 3.18 -7.38
N LYS A 117 3.43 3.30 -7.35
CA LYS A 117 2.71 4.38 -8.02
C LYS A 117 3.16 5.74 -7.49
N SER A 118 3.25 5.91 -6.17
CA SER A 118 3.74 7.14 -5.55
C SER A 118 5.16 7.50 -6.00
N PHE A 119 6.09 6.52 -6.05
CA PHE A 119 7.43 6.76 -6.60
C PHE A 119 7.42 7.18 -8.08
N ASN A 120 6.56 6.58 -8.90
CA ASN A 120 6.42 6.99 -10.30
C ASN A 120 5.85 8.41 -10.43
N ASP A 121 4.87 8.76 -9.61
CA ASP A 121 4.28 10.09 -9.62
C ASP A 121 5.32 11.14 -9.17
N LEU A 122 6.13 10.82 -8.15
CA LEU A 122 7.27 11.64 -7.74
C LEU A 122 8.30 11.79 -8.87
N ARG A 123 8.63 10.71 -9.60
CA ARG A 123 9.51 10.79 -10.78
C ARG A 123 9.00 11.79 -11.80
N GLN A 124 7.72 11.69 -12.15
CA GLN A 124 7.10 12.57 -13.16
C GLN A 124 7.11 14.03 -12.70
N LYS A 125 6.81 14.27 -11.41
CA LYS A 125 6.88 15.59 -10.80
C LYS A 125 8.29 16.17 -10.90
N MET A 126 9.30 15.39 -10.51
CA MET A 126 10.70 15.82 -10.56
C MET A 126 11.18 16.15 -11.98
N ALA A 127 10.81 15.33 -12.97
CA ALA A 127 11.16 15.58 -14.38
C ALA A 127 10.50 16.88 -14.90
N ALA A 128 9.21 17.10 -14.58
CA ALA A 128 8.50 18.31 -14.95
C ALA A 128 9.12 19.58 -14.30
N GLU A 129 9.43 19.51 -13.00
CA GLU A 129 10.08 20.62 -12.27
C GLU A 129 11.49 20.93 -12.80
N HIS A 130 12.22 19.90 -13.22
CA HIS A 130 13.52 20.08 -13.85
C HIS A 130 13.39 20.81 -15.20
N ARG A 131 12.43 20.39 -16.03
CA ARG A 131 12.14 21.04 -17.31
C ARG A 131 11.84 22.53 -17.14
N GLU A 132 10.96 22.86 -16.19
CA GLU A 132 10.63 24.26 -15.86
C GLU A 132 11.86 25.05 -15.40
N THR A 133 12.70 24.44 -14.55
CA THR A 133 13.95 25.06 -14.08
C THR A 133 14.87 25.39 -15.26
N VAL A 134 15.08 24.44 -16.17
CA VAL A 134 15.94 24.62 -17.35
C VAL A 134 15.41 25.77 -18.22
N GLN A 135 14.10 25.79 -18.50
CA GLN A 135 13.48 26.84 -19.30
C GLN A 135 13.63 28.24 -18.65
N ARG A 136 13.38 28.35 -17.33
CA ARG A 136 13.52 29.61 -16.60
C ARG A 136 14.96 30.12 -16.59
N ARG A 137 15.93 29.21 -16.37
CA ARG A 137 17.36 29.57 -16.40
C ARG A 137 17.79 29.96 -17.81
N TYR A 138 17.34 29.25 -18.83
CA TYR A 138 17.60 29.62 -20.22
C TYR A 138 17.11 31.03 -20.53
N TYR A 139 15.90 31.41 -20.11
CA TYR A 139 15.39 32.77 -20.32
C TYR A 139 16.20 33.83 -19.57
N THR A 140 16.60 33.54 -18.32
CA THR A 140 17.43 34.47 -17.52
C THR A 140 18.79 34.70 -18.18
N VAL A 141 19.38 33.60 -18.66
CA VAL A 141 20.45 33.44 -19.66
C VAL A 141 20.40 34.36 -20.88
N THR A 142 19.30 34.07 -21.56
CA THR A 142 18.83 34.32 -22.91
C THR A 142 18.38 35.71 -23.30
N GLY A 143 17.56 36.26 -22.41
CA GLY A 143 16.46 37.15 -22.79
C GLY A 143 15.35 36.49 -23.63
N GLU A 144 15.54 35.26 -24.16
CA GLU A 144 14.63 34.58 -25.08
C GLU A 144 14.04 33.30 -24.48
N ASN A 145 12.81 32.97 -24.87
CA ASN A 145 12.21 31.66 -24.53
C ASN A 145 12.83 30.57 -25.39
N ALA A 146 13.27 29.47 -24.75
CA ALA A 146 13.72 28.29 -25.46
C ALA A 146 12.54 27.63 -26.20
N ASP A 147 12.79 27.16 -27.41
CA ASP A 147 11.92 26.22 -28.10
C ASP A 147 12.04 24.83 -27.48
N GLU A 148 11.04 23.98 -27.74
CA GLU A 148 10.93 22.67 -27.11
C GLU A 148 12.13 21.76 -27.40
N ALA A 149 12.64 21.79 -28.63
CA ALA A 149 13.79 21.01 -29.05
C ALA A 149 15.08 21.43 -28.31
N THR A 150 15.25 22.72 -28.03
CA THR A 150 16.40 23.22 -27.24
C THR A 150 16.30 22.77 -25.79
N VAL A 151 15.10 22.84 -25.19
CA VAL A 151 14.88 22.35 -23.81
C VAL A 151 15.17 20.86 -23.71
N ASP A 152 14.67 20.05 -24.64
CA ASP A 152 14.92 18.60 -24.68
C ASP A 152 16.40 18.28 -24.87
N LYS A 153 17.11 19.04 -25.72
CA LYS A 153 18.55 18.87 -25.91
C LYS A 153 19.32 19.17 -24.63
N LEU A 154 19.01 20.28 -23.95
CA LEU A 154 19.65 20.66 -22.68
C LEU A 154 19.38 19.62 -21.58
N ILE A 155 18.17 19.08 -21.51
CA ILE A 155 17.78 18.04 -20.54
C ILE A 155 18.40 16.69 -20.87
N SER A 156 18.68 16.35 -22.12
CA SER A 156 19.19 15.02 -22.51
C SER A 156 20.71 14.94 -22.53
N THR A 157 21.38 16.01 -22.94
CA THR A 157 22.84 16.02 -23.15
C THR A 157 23.59 16.70 -22.00
N GLY A 158 22.95 17.59 -21.26
CA GLY A 158 23.64 18.57 -20.39
C GLY A 158 24.52 19.56 -21.16
N GLU A 159 24.79 19.32 -22.46
CA GLU A 159 25.68 20.12 -23.29
C GLU A 159 25.10 21.51 -23.49
N SER A 160 25.73 22.43 -22.78
CA SER A 160 25.36 23.83 -22.73
C SER A 160 26.29 24.69 -23.59
N GLU A 161 27.16 24.13 -24.44
CA GLU A 161 28.18 24.90 -25.18
C GLU A 161 27.60 26.03 -26.04
N ASN A 162 26.58 25.76 -26.86
CA ASN A 162 25.93 26.80 -27.68
C ASN A 162 25.20 27.84 -26.81
N PHE A 163 24.59 27.39 -25.71
CA PHE A 163 23.90 28.24 -24.73
C PHE A 163 24.89 29.15 -23.98
N LEU A 164 26.00 28.60 -23.53
CA LEU A 164 27.11 29.27 -22.84
C LEU A 164 27.74 30.31 -23.75
N GLN A 165 27.94 30.01 -25.03
CA GLN A 165 28.57 30.92 -25.98
C GLN A 165 27.70 32.16 -26.27
N LYS A 166 26.38 31.97 -26.45
CA LYS A 166 25.42 33.08 -26.67
C LYS A 166 25.27 33.94 -25.41
N ALA A 167 25.13 33.30 -24.25
CA ALA A 167 24.99 33.98 -22.97
C ALA A 167 26.25 34.75 -22.51
N ILE A 168 27.46 34.24 -22.80
CA ILE A 168 28.73 34.95 -22.52
C ILE A 168 28.83 36.26 -23.32
N GLN A 169 28.30 36.31 -24.54
CA GLN A 169 28.32 37.53 -25.36
C GLN A 169 27.39 38.62 -24.81
N GLU A 170 26.28 38.25 -24.17
CA GLU A 170 25.22 39.19 -23.77
C GLU A 170 25.29 39.61 -22.28
N GLN A 171 25.63 38.71 -21.35
CA GLN A 171 25.59 38.97 -19.90
C GLN A 171 26.95 38.87 -19.17
N GLY A 172 28.03 38.50 -19.86
CA GLY A 172 29.37 38.38 -19.29
C GLY A 172 29.66 37.04 -18.59
N ARG A 173 30.94 36.65 -18.53
CA ARG A 173 31.36 35.25 -18.21
C ARG A 173 30.96 34.73 -16.82
N GLY A 174 30.87 35.59 -15.80
CA GLY A 174 30.74 35.15 -14.40
C GLY A 174 29.38 34.53 -14.06
N GLN A 175 28.29 35.27 -14.29
CA GLN A 175 26.91 34.85 -13.98
C GLN A 175 26.45 33.67 -14.85
N VAL A 176 26.92 33.65 -16.10
CA VAL A 176 26.60 32.61 -17.08
C VAL A 176 27.22 31.27 -16.66
N MET A 177 28.49 31.27 -16.22
CA MET A 177 29.19 30.06 -15.82
C MET A 177 28.59 29.43 -14.56
N GLU A 178 28.22 30.25 -13.57
CA GLU A 178 27.53 29.79 -12.36
C GLU A 178 26.17 29.15 -12.69
N THR A 179 25.39 29.77 -13.58
CA THR A 179 24.09 29.25 -14.01
C THR A 179 24.22 27.93 -14.78
N VAL A 180 25.23 27.80 -15.65
CA VAL A 180 25.52 26.55 -16.37
C VAL A 180 25.90 25.43 -15.42
N LEU A 181 26.78 25.70 -14.45
CA LEU A 181 27.16 24.72 -13.44
C LEU A 181 25.97 24.27 -12.60
N GLU A 182 25.08 25.19 -12.20
CA GLU A 182 23.82 24.86 -11.51
C GLU A 182 22.93 23.95 -12.36
N ILE A 183 22.76 24.26 -13.67
CA ILE A 183 21.96 23.44 -14.59
C ILE A 183 22.56 22.04 -14.74
N GLN A 184 23.88 21.94 -14.96
CA GLN A 184 24.55 20.65 -15.14
C GLN A 184 24.44 19.77 -13.89
N GLU A 185 24.70 20.32 -12.70
CA GLU A 185 24.59 19.55 -11.46
C GLU A 185 23.16 19.05 -11.20
N ARG A 186 22.16 19.87 -11.55
CA ARG A 186 20.74 19.47 -11.46
C ARG A 186 20.37 18.43 -12.52
N HIS A 187 20.87 18.55 -13.75
CA HIS A 187 20.67 17.58 -14.82
C HIS A 187 21.21 16.20 -14.42
N ASP A 188 22.43 16.15 -13.89
CA ASP A 188 23.01 14.89 -13.40
C ASP A 188 22.17 14.25 -12.30
N ALA A 189 21.64 15.06 -11.37
CA ALA A 189 20.81 14.58 -10.28
C ALA A 189 19.49 13.97 -10.79
N VAL A 190 18.82 14.66 -11.71
CA VAL A 190 17.56 14.20 -12.31
C VAL A 190 17.79 12.96 -13.16
N THR A 191 18.86 12.92 -13.96
CA THR A 191 19.18 11.77 -14.82
C THR A 191 19.45 10.48 -14.03
N VAL A 192 20.16 10.58 -12.89
CA VAL A 192 20.39 9.43 -12.01
C VAL A 192 19.07 8.93 -11.42
N ILE A 193 18.23 9.85 -10.96
CA ILE A 193 16.92 9.53 -10.39
C ILE A 193 16.00 8.92 -11.45
N GLU A 194 15.98 9.45 -12.66
CA GLU A 194 15.21 8.88 -13.78
C GLU A 194 15.65 7.46 -14.10
N ARG A 195 16.96 7.21 -14.17
CA ARG A 195 17.52 5.87 -14.44
C ARG A 195 17.10 4.88 -13.34
N ASN A 196 17.29 5.26 -12.08
CA ASN A 196 17.04 4.36 -10.96
C ASN A 196 15.53 4.16 -10.72
N LEU A 197 14.71 5.20 -10.90
CA LEU A 197 13.25 5.06 -10.83
C LEU A 197 12.68 4.28 -12.04
N LYS A 198 13.38 4.23 -13.18
CA LYS A 198 13.04 3.32 -14.27
C LYS A 198 13.26 1.85 -13.90
N GLU A 199 14.32 1.54 -13.15
CA GLU A 199 14.50 0.19 -12.58
C GLU A 199 13.38 -0.15 -11.57
N LEU A 200 13.04 0.80 -10.70
CA LEU A 200 11.92 0.63 -9.76
C LEU A 200 10.59 0.40 -10.51
N HIS A 201 10.38 1.11 -11.63
CA HIS A 201 9.22 0.90 -12.50
C HIS A 201 9.21 -0.49 -13.15
N GLN A 202 10.36 -1.06 -13.48
CA GLN A 202 10.43 -2.44 -13.95
C GLN A 202 9.98 -3.42 -12.87
N VAL A 203 10.44 -3.24 -11.62
CA VAL A 203 9.96 -4.04 -10.48
C VAL A 203 8.44 -3.91 -10.31
N PHE A 204 7.89 -2.72 -10.53
CA PHE A 204 6.45 -2.47 -10.51
C PHE A 204 5.69 -3.20 -11.63
N MET A 205 6.20 -3.22 -12.86
CA MET A 205 5.60 -3.95 -13.97
C MET A 205 5.59 -5.46 -13.72
N ASP A 206 6.69 -6.01 -13.22
CA ASP A 206 6.76 -7.42 -12.86
C ASP A 206 5.72 -7.78 -11.77
N MET A 207 5.46 -6.85 -10.83
CA MET A 207 4.45 -7.03 -9.79
C MET A 207 3.02 -6.92 -10.32
N ALA A 208 2.76 -6.08 -11.33
CA ALA A 208 1.43 -5.93 -11.92
C ALA A 208 0.91 -7.27 -12.48
N VAL A 209 1.80 -8.05 -13.10
CA VAL A 209 1.49 -9.41 -13.59
C VAL A 209 1.08 -10.34 -12.43
N LEU A 210 1.76 -10.25 -11.27
CA LEU A 210 1.43 -11.06 -10.09
C LEU A 210 0.08 -10.69 -9.46
N VAL A 211 -0.36 -9.43 -9.59
CA VAL A 211 -1.66 -8.96 -9.07
C VAL A 211 -2.81 -9.43 -9.95
N GLU A 212 -2.64 -9.40 -11.28
CA GLU A 212 -3.69 -9.79 -12.24
C GLU A 212 -4.07 -11.27 -12.10
N VAL A 213 -3.10 -12.14 -11.84
CA VAL A 213 -3.31 -13.59 -11.61
C VAL A 213 -4.13 -13.90 -10.35
N GLN A 214 -4.18 -13.00 -9.37
CA GLN A 214 -4.94 -13.21 -8.12
C GLN A 214 -6.31 -12.53 -8.06
N GLY A 215 -6.67 -11.70 -9.05
CA GLY A 215 -7.95 -10.97 -9.07
C GLY A 215 -9.17 -11.90 -8.99
N GLU A 216 -9.16 -12.99 -9.76
CA GLU A 216 -10.27 -13.95 -9.83
C GLU A 216 -10.54 -14.66 -8.49
N GLN A 217 -9.49 -15.01 -7.73
CA GLN A 217 -9.64 -15.64 -6.42
C GLN A 217 -10.19 -14.70 -5.34
N LEU A 218 -9.99 -13.38 -5.47
CA LEU A 218 -10.42 -12.40 -4.48
C LEU A 218 -11.91 -12.09 -4.58
N ASP A 219 -12.46 -12.04 -5.79
CA ASP A 219 -13.89 -11.87 -6.03
C ASP A 219 -14.68 -13.02 -5.39
N ASP A 220 -14.15 -14.24 -5.54
CA ASP A 220 -14.69 -15.41 -4.85
C ASP A 220 -14.57 -15.29 -3.34
N ILE A 221 -13.45 -14.82 -2.79
CA ILE A 221 -13.30 -14.59 -1.35
C ILE A 221 -14.31 -13.55 -0.85
N GLU A 222 -14.50 -12.44 -1.54
CA GLU A 222 -15.41 -11.36 -1.12
C GLU A 222 -16.86 -11.86 -1.05
N SER A 223 -17.33 -12.54 -2.10
CA SER A 223 -18.64 -13.22 -2.14
C SER A 223 -18.88 -14.09 -0.91
N HIS A 224 -17.85 -14.80 -0.51
CA HIS A 224 -17.86 -15.87 0.46
C HIS A 224 -17.71 -15.30 1.89
N VAL A 225 -17.10 -14.10 2.05
CA VAL A 225 -17.02 -13.34 3.32
C VAL A 225 -18.38 -12.70 3.53
N ASN A 226 -18.92 -12.07 2.49
CA ASN A 226 -20.26 -11.49 2.52
C ASN A 226 -21.31 -12.54 2.89
N ARG A 227 -21.20 -13.75 2.34
CA ARG A 227 -22.07 -14.87 2.71
C ARG A 227 -21.90 -15.30 4.17
N ALA A 228 -20.67 -15.44 4.66
CA ALA A 228 -20.41 -15.77 6.07
C ALA A 228 -20.93 -14.69 7.04
N ASN A 229 -20.69 -13.42 6.74
CA ASN A 229 -21.21 -12.28 7.50
C ASN A 229 -22.75 -12.28 7.52
N SER A 230 -23.38 -12.60 6.38
CA SER A 230 -24.84 -12.74 6.30
C SER A 230 -25.37 -13.89 7.17
N TYR A 231 -24.66 -15.02 7.25
CA TYR A 231 -25.04 -16.16 8.09
C TYR A 231 -24.91 -15.83 9.57
N VAL A 232 -23.81 -15.18 9.98
CA VAL A 232 -23.61 -14.75 11.38
C VAL A 232 -24.67 -13.73 11.77
N THR A 233 -24.95 -12.74 10.94
CA THR A 233 -25.97 -11.72 11.18
C THR A 233 -27.37 -12.33 11.30
N ARG A 234 -27.73 -13.26 10.42
CA ARG A 234 -29.01 -13.99 10.50
C ARG A 234 -29.07 -14.88 11.74
N GLY A 235 -27.97 -15.57 12.09
CA GLY A 235 -27.86 -16.41 13.27
C GLY A 235 -28.01 -15.62 14.57
N THR A 236 -27.37 -14.45 14.69
CA THR A 236 -27.51 -13.56 15.85
C THR A 236 -28.93 -13.03 15.98
N GLN A 237 -29.57 -12.68 14.86
CA GLN A 237 -30.99 -12.30 14.84
C GLN A 237 -31.90 -13.43 15.33
N GLN A 238 -31.71 -14.65 14.82
CA GLN A 238 -32.47 -15.83 15.27
C GLN A 238 -32.27 -16.14 16.75
N LEU A 239 -31.04 -16.02 17.27
CA LEU A 239 -30.76 -16.19 18.70
C LEU A 239 -31.46 -15.12 19.55
N ASN A 240 -31.52 -13.88 19.07
CA ASN A 240 -32.21 -12.80 19.77
C ASN A 240 -33.73 -13.02 19.78
N GLU A 241 -34.31 -13.43 18.65
CA GLU A 241 -35.71 -13.82 18.55
C GLU A 241 -36.05 -15.03 19.44
N ALA A 242 -35.20 -16.04 19.46
CA ALA A 242 -35.34 -17.21 20.32
C ALA A 242 -35.29 -16.81 21.80
N ARG A 243 -34.39 -15.91 22.20
CA ARG A 243 -34.31 -15.36 23.57
C ARG A 243 -35.60 -14.60 23.93
N LYS A 244 -36.16 -13.81 23.01
CA LYS A 244 -37.42 -13.09 23.21
C LYS A 244 -38.60 -14.06 23.38
N LYS A 245 -38.69 -15.08 22.52
CA LYS A 245 -39.70 -16.15 22.62
C LYS A 245 -39.56 -16.96 23.92
N GLN A 246 -38.34 -17.30 24.33
CA GLN A 246 -38.08 -18.02 25.58
C GLN A 246 -38.51 -17.19 26.80
N LYS A 247 -38.19 -15.89 26.83
CA LYS A 247 -38.60 -14.99 27.93
C LYS A 247 -40.12 -14.86 28.03
N ASN A 248 -40.82 -14.81 26.89
CA ASN A 248 -42.28 -14.75 26.87
C ASN A 248 -42.90 -16.08 27.32
N THR A 249 -42.41 -17.20 26.80
CA THR A 249 -42.90 -18.56 27.13
C THR A 249 -42.80 -18.84 28.63
N ARG A 250 -41.71 -18.42 29.31
CA ARG A 250 -41.58 -18.57 30.77
C ARG A 250 -42.68 -17.84 31.56
N LYS A 251 -43.12 -16.66 31.10
CA LYS A 251 -44.22 -15.92 31.73
C LYS A 251 -45.54 -16.68 31.58
N TRP A 252 -45.84 -17.13 30.37
CA TRP A 252 -47.05 -17.90 30.07
C TRP A 252 -47.07 -19.26 30.79
N ALA A 253 -45.92 -19.93 30.92
CA ALA A 253 -45.80 -21.16 31.70
C ALA A 253 -46.10 -20.93 33.19
N CYS A 254 -45.60 -19.84 33.80
CA CYS A 254 -45.96 -19.48 35.18
C CYS A 254 -47.45 -19.20 35.34
N PHE A 255 -48.07 -18.47 34.42
CA PHE A 255 -49.52 -18.24 34.44
C PHE A 255 -50.31 -19.55 34.32
N GLY A 256 -49.88 -20.47 33.44
CA GLY A 256 -50.50 -21.79 33.30
C GLY A 256 -50.42 -22.62 34.58
N ILE A 257 -49.25 -22.64 35.25
CA ILE A 257 -49.06 -23.35 36.53
C ILE A 257 -49.93 -22.73 37.63
N LEU A 258 -49.99 -21.40 37.73
CA LEU A 258 -50.81 -20.70 38.72
C LEU A 258 -52.31 -21.03 38.55
N LEU A 259 -52.80 -20.99 37.32
CA LEU A 259 -54.20 -21.29 37.00
C LEU A 259 -54.53 -22.75 37.34
N LEU A 260 -53.62 -23.69 37.06
CA LEU A 260 -53.76 -25.10 37.42
C LEU A 260 -53.86 -25.29 38.95
N LEU A 261 -53.01 -24.61 39.74
CA LEU A 261 -53.07 -24.64 41.21
C LEU A 261 -54.41 -24.10 41.76
N ILE A 262 -54.94 -23.02 41.17
CA ILE A 262 -56.24 -22.46 41.57
C ILE A 262 -57.37 -23.46 41.32
N ILE A 263 -57.36 -24.14 40.15
CA ILE A 263 -58.36 -25.17 39.83
C ILE A 263 -58.30 -26.31 40.86
N ILE A 264 -57.10 -26.80 41.20
CA ILE A 264 -56.93 -27.84 42.23
C ILE A 264 -57.49 -27.37 43.58
N ALA A 265 -57.20 -26.15 44.00
CA ALA A 265 -57.69 -25.61 45.26
C ALA A 265 -59.22 -25.53 45.32
N ILE A 266 -59.88 -25.09 44.24
CA ILE A 266 -61.35 -25.04 44.14
C ILE A 266 -61.93 -26.45 44.26
N VAL A 267 -61.38 -27.42 43.52
CA VAL A 267 -61.85 -28.82 43.57
C VAL A 267 -61.72 -29.40 44.98
N VAL A 268 -60.58 -29.18 45.66
CA VAL A 268 -60.37 -29.64 47.04
C VAL A 268 -61.34 -28.99 48.03
N LEU A 269 -61.61 -27.69 47.89
CA LEU A 269 -62.56 -26.96 48.74
C LEU A 269 -64.01 -27.40 48.51
N SER A 270 -64.41 -27.67 47.27
CA SER A 270 -65.76 -28.17 46.96
C SER A 270 -66.02 -29.58 47.48
N ILE A 271 -64.99 -30.42 47.59
CA ILE A 271 -65.11 -31.79 48.12
C ILE A 271 -65.07 -31.80 49.67
N ARG A 272 -64.60 -30.72 50.32
CA ARG A 272 -64.72 -30.51 51.77
C ARG A 272 -65.88 -29.55 52.09
N PRO A 273 -67.16 -29.98 52.04
CA PRO A 273 -68.22 -29.18 52.62
C PRO A 273 -67.95 -29.07 54.13
N TRP A 274 -67.97 -27.83 54.61
CA TRP A 274 -67.79 -27.43 56.00
C TRP A 274 -68.37 -28.45 57.00
N LYS A 275 -67.51 -28.94 57.90
CA LYS A 275 -67.88 -29.46 59.22
C LYS A 275 -67.50 -28.43 60.25
#